data_AF-A0A4R2EPU6-F1
#
_entry.id   AF-A0A4R2EPU6-F1
#
_cell.length_a   1.000
_cell.length_b   1.000
_cell.length_c   1.000
_cell.angle_alpha   90.00
_cell.angle_beta   90.00
_cell.angle_gamma   90.00
#
_symmetry.space_group_name_H-M   'P 1'
#
loop_
_entity.id
_entity.type
_entity.pdbx_description
1 polymer ?
#
loop_
_entity_poly.entity_id
_entity_poly.type
_entity_poly.pdbx_seq_one_letter_code
_entity_poly.pdbx_strand_id
1 'polypeptide(L)'
;MLSRSHQREYLHNAWGSMLKHYKAFLKGGNPEELHKMRIQIKRIRALFELSLDNRTPRCIRRVQKLFSIGGAIRNAHVTLELAERYQIDCPSLLEQQKQVQKGAMGRLERSKKFRLKSISTACLYAEKCIKEFQWRRVELFYKTSIEYIGSIAASEAISEKHLHDCRKKVKTLMYVSEVLPKQRVKKLGVNIDYLQSVQEAIGEWHDVQMVHQLLEEYGDANVALEFKINADRALRKVLDLLKSFSERAYSQAESALILS
;
A
#
# COMPACT_ATOMS: atom_id res chain seq x y z
N MET A 1 -7.84 3.13 -25.73
CA MET A 1 -7.93 1.88 -24.94
C MET A 1 -6.58 1.64 -24.28
N LEU A 2 -6.50 0.93 -23.17
CA LEU A 2 -5.20 0.44 -22.69
C LEU A 2 -4.91 -0.92 -23.34
N SER A 3 -3.88 -0.97 -24.17
CA SER A 3 -3.56 -2.17 -24.96
C SER A 3 -3.10 -3.32 -24.06
N ARG A 4 -3.32 -4.57 -24.51
CA ARG A 4 -2.79 -5.75 -23.78
C ARG A 4 -1.28 -5.74 -23.73
N SER A 5 -0.63 -5.26 -24.80
CA SER A 5 0.83 -5.19 -24.89
C SER A 5 1.42 -4.33 -23.77
N HIS A 6 0.88 -3.12 -23.58
CA HIS A 6 1.31 -2.21 -22.51
C HIS A 6 1.10 -2.81 -21.12
N GLN A 7 -0.06 -3.44 -20.88
CA GLN A 7 -0.35 -4.11 -19.61
C GLN A 7 0.58 -5.29 -19.32
N ARG A 8 0.91 -6.09 -20.36
CA ARG A 8 1.83 -7.23 -20.25
C ARG A 8 3.24 -6.76 -19.94
N GLU A 9 3.71 -5.72 -20.62
CA GLU A 9 5.02 -5.13 -20.36
C GLU A 9 5.13 -4.64 -18.90
N TYR A 10 4.11 -3.90 -18.43
CA TYR A 10 4.06 -3.47 -17.04
C TYR A 10 4.07 -4.66 -16.06
N LEU A 11 3.24 -5.69 -16.32
CA LEU A 11 3.20 -6.90 -15.50
C LEU A 11 4.56 -7.59 -15.46
N HIS A 12 5.23 -7.76 -16.61
CA HIS A 12 6.55 -8.39 -16.71
C HIS A 12 7.61 -7.64 -15.93
N ASN A 13 7.65 -6.31 -16.08
CA ASN A 13 8.58 -5.46 -15.36
C ASN A 13 8.37 -5.54 -13.84
N ALA A 14 7.12 -5.42 -13.38
CA ALA A 14 6.78 -5.54 -11.97
C ALA A 14 7.09 -6.95 -11.43
N TRP A 15 6.78 -8.01 -12.18
CA TRP A 15 7.03 -9.39 -11.78
C TRP A 15 8.52 -9.72 -11.71
N GLY A 16 9.29 -9.28 -12.71
CA GLY A 16 10.74 -9.44 -12.76
C GLY A 16 11.42 -8.72 -11.58
N SER A 17 11.03 -7.47 -11.32
CA SER A 17 11.51 -6.69 -10.17
C SER A 17 11.13 -7.36 -8.83
N MET A 18 9.89 -7.84 -8.69
CA MET A 18 9.45 -8.59 -7.51
C MET A 18 10.35 -9.80 -7.25
N LEU A 19 10.63 -10.60 -8.29
CA LEU A 19 11.48 -11.79 -8.17
C LEU A 19 12.93 -11.43 -7.86
N LYS A 20 13.47 -10.36 -8.46
CA LYS A 20 14.83 -9.85 -8.17
C LYS A 20 14.97 -9.52 -6.69
N HIS A 21 14.07 -8.70 -6.16
CA HIS A 21 14.09 -8.26 -4.76
C HIS A 21 13.81 -9.41 -3.80
N TYR A 22 12.90 -10.33 -4.14
CA TYR A 22 12.68 -11.53 -3.33
C TYR A 22 13.94 -12.39 -3.25
N LYS A 23 14.64 -12.64 -4.36
CA LYS A 23 15.89 -13.40 -4.37
C LYS A 23 17.01 -12.69 -3.59
N ALA A 24 17.11 -11.36 -3.70
CA ALA A 24 18.07 -10.58 -2.95
C ALA A 24 17.81 -10.65 -1.44
N PHE A 25 16.55 -10.47 -1.02
CA PHE A 25 16.13 -10.65 0.37
C PHE A 25 16.48 -12.04 0.90
N LEU A 26 16.19 -13.08 0.12
CA LEU A 26 16.48 -14.46 0.49
C LEU A 26 17.97 -14.80 0.63
N LYS A 27 18.86 -13.99 0.05
CA LYS A 27 20.32 -14.14 0.14
C LYS A 27 20.92 -13.33 1.28
N GLY A 28 20.49 -12.08 1.44
CA GLY A 28 21.12 -11.12 2.36
C GLY A 28 20.27 -10.67 3.53
N GLY A 29 18.99 -11.07 3.63
CA GLY A 29 18.10 -10.68 4.72
C GLY A 29 17.71 -9.20 4.78
N ASN A 30 18.15 -8.38 3.82
CA ASN A 30 17.96 -6.92 3.84
C ASN A 30 16.47 -6.52 3.79
N PRO A 31 15.90 -5.94 4.87
CA PRO A 31 14.48 -5.57 4.94
C PRO A 31 14.00 -4.66 3.81
N GLU A 32 14.89 -3.83 3.25
CA GLU A 32 14.56 -2.94 2.14
C GLU A 32 14.25 -3.71 0.85
N GLU A 33 14.92 -4.84 0.61
CA GLU A 33 14.59 -5.70 -0.53
C GLU A 33 13.20 -6.33 -0.36
N LEU A 34 12.78 -6.63 0.88
CA LEU A 34 11.42 -7.09 1.14
C LEU A 34 10.39 -5.96 0.91
N HIS A 35 10.73 -4.73 1.27
CA HIS A 35 9.90 -3.56 0.99
C HIS A 35 9.69 -3.35 -0.51
N LYS A 36 10.78 -3.34 -1.29
CA LYS A 36 10.73 -3.22 -2.76
C LYS A 36 9.94 -4.35 -3.40
N MET A 37 10.13 -5.60 -2.96
CA MET A 37 9.30 -6.73 -3.40
C MET A 37 7.81 -6.47 -3.14
N ARG A 38 7.45 -6.01 -1.94
CA ARG A 38 6.06 -5.70 -1.57
C ARG A 38 5.46 -4.60 -2.43
N ILE A 39 6.22 -3.56 -2.80
CA ILE A 39 5.77 -2.51 -3.72
C ILE A 39 5.36 -3.14 -5.06
N GLN A 40 6.19 -4.01 -5.64
CA GLN A 40 5.87 -4.66 -6.90
C GLN A 40 4.62 -5.54 -6.82
N ILE A 41 4.38 -6.22 -5.70
CA ILE A 41 3.13 -6.97 -5.49
C ILE A 41 1.91 -6.04 -5.50
N LYS A 42 2.03 -4.85 -4.87
CA LYS A 42 0.94 -3.85 -4.88
C LYS A 42 0.68 -3.32 -6.29
N ARG A 43 1.73 -3.09 -7.09
CA ARG A 43 1.64 -2.70 -8.50
C ARG A 43 0.91 -3.75 -9.35
N ILE A 44 1.30 -5.01 -9.22
CA ILE A 44 0.64 -6.14 -9.90
C ILE A 44 -0.84 -6.19 -9.49
N ARG A 45 -1.13 -6.05 -8.19
CA ARG A 45 -2.51 -6.04 -7.68
C ARG A 45 -3.33 -4.89 -8.26
N ALA A 46 -2.78 -3.68 -8.32
CA ALA A 46 -3.46 -2.50 -8.84
C ALA A 46 -3.87 -2.68 -10.31
N LEU A 47 -3.01 -3.28 -11.14
CA LEU A 47 -3.34 -3.65 -12.52
C LEU A 47 -4.60 -4.55 -12.59
N PHE A 48 -4.73 -5.54 -11.70
CA PHE A 48 -5.90 -6.42 -11.68
C PHE A 48 -7.13 -5.80 -11.02
N GLU A 49 -6.97 -4.88 -10.06
CA GLU A 49 -8.10 -4.12 -9.49
C GLU A 49 -8.77 -3.24 -10.55
N LEU A 50 -8.00 -2.71 -11.51
CA LEU A 50 -8.54 -1.96 -12.64
C LEU A 50 -9.43 -2.79 -13.56
N SER A 51 -9.33 -4.12 -13.53
CA SER A 51 -10.13 -4.99 -14.40
C SER A 51 -11.60 -5.14 -13.97
N LEU A 52 -11.98 -4.63 -12.78
CA LEU A 52 -13.33 -4.60 -12.17
C LEU A 52 -14.09 -5.93 -12.08
N ASP A 53 -13.60 -7.00 -12.70
CA ASP A 53 -13.88 -8.37 -12.29
C ASP A 53 -13.25 -8.50 -10.89
N ASN A 54 -14.01 -8.25 -9.83
CA ASN A 54 -13.62 -8.27 -8.40
C ASN A 54 -12.89 -9.55 -7.92
N ARG A 55 -12.53 -10.45 -8.83
CA ARG A 55 -11.77 -11.66 -8.60
C ARG A 55 -10.33 -11.44 -9.01
N THR A 56 -9.49 -11.09 -8.03
CA THR A 56 -8.05 -11.26 -8.16
C THR A 56 -7.77 -12.69 -8.64
N PRO A 57 -7.08 -12.87 -9.79
CA PRO A 57 -6.83 -14.21 -10.34
C PRO A 57 -6.20 -15.13 -9.30
N ARG A 58 -6.57 -16.42 -9.31
CA ARG A 58 -6.03 -17.41 -8.35
C ARG A 58 -4.50 -17.42 -8.35
N CYS A 59 -3.86 -17.13 -9.49
CA CYS A 59 -2.41 -17.02 -9.60
C CYS A 59 -1.83 -15.86 -8.76
N ILE A 60 -2.51 -14.71 -8.70
CA ILE A 60 -2.11 -13.56 -7.88
C ILE A 60 -2.29 -13.85 -6.38
N ARG A 61 -3.27 -14.69 -5.99
CA ARG A 61 -3.43 -15.11 -4.59
C ARG A 61 -2.21 -15.82 -4.02
N ARG A 62 -1.41 -16.50 -4.86
CA ARG A 62 -0.15 -17.11 -4.42
C ARG A 62 0.89 -16.06 -4.04
N VAL A 63 0.96 -14.99 -4.81
CA VAL A 63 1.82 -13.82 -4.54
C VAL A 63 1.31 -13.06 -3.30
N GLN A 64 0.00 -13.01 -3.07
CA GLN A 64 -0.58 -12.42 -1.85
C GLN A 64 -0.13 -13.15 -0.57
N LYS A 65 0.08 -14.47 -0.62
CA LYS A 65 0.66 -15.19 0.54
C LYS A 65 2.08 -14.71 0.85
N LEU A 66 2.91 -14.44 -0.17
CA LEU A 66 4.25 -13.86 0.04
C LEU A 66 4.15 -12.44 0.58
N PHE A 67 3.19 -11.65 0.08
CA PHE A 67 2.92 -10.33 0.61
C PHE A 67 2.54 -10.37 2.09
N SER A 68 1.67 -11.30 2.51
CA SER A 68 1.25 -11.45 3.91
C SER A 68 2.43 -11.81 4.81
N ILE A 69 3.24 -12.82 4.44
CA ILE A 69 4.44 -13.20 5.20
C ILE A 69 5.43 -12.04 5.28
N GLY A 70 5.69 -11.37 4.16
CA GLY A 70 6.58 -10.21 4.13
C GLY A 70 6.03 -9.01 4.88
N GLY A 71 4.71 -8.93 5.06
CA GLY A 71 4.04 -7.92 5.89
C GLY A 71 4.36 -8.11 7.36
N ALA A 72 4.28 -9.34 7.86
CA ALA A 72 4.64 -9.65 9.24
C ALA A 72 6.12 -9.30 9.53
N ILE A 73 7.04 -9.64 8.62
CA ILE A 73 8.46 -9.30 8.75
C ILE A 73 8.66 -7.78 8.74
N ARG A 74 8.03 -7.05 7.80
CA ARG A 74 8.19 -5.58 7.74
C ARG A 74 7.57 -4.90 8.95
N ASN A 75 6.41 -5.34 9.42
CA ASN A 75 5.77 -4.77 10.61
C ASN A 75 6.68 -4.93 11.83
N ALA A 76 7.17 -6.14 12.10
CA ALA A 76 8.12 -6.37 13.19
C ALA A 76 9.38 -5.50 13.07
N HIS A 77 9.92 -5.36 11.86
CA HIS A 77 11.08 -4.49 11.62
C HIS A 77 10.77 -3.00 11.84
N VAL A 78 9.62 -2.49 11.36
CA VAL A 78 9.18 -1.11 11.63
C VAL A 78 9.02 -0.89 13.13
N THR A 79 8.39 -1.83 13.84
CA THR A 79 8.21 -1.74 15.30
C THR A 79 9.54 -1.67 16.03
N LEU A 80 10.52 -2.50 15.65
CA LEU A 80 11.88 -2.46 16.22
C LEU A 80 12.60 -1.14 15.90
N GLU A 81 12.49 -0.64 14.66
CA GLU A 81 13.08 0.63 14.23
C GLU A 81 12.48 1.82 15.00
N LEU A 82 11.17 1.81 15.24
CA LEU A 82 10.48 2.82 16.05
C LEU A 82 10.89 2.72 17.53
N ALA A 83 10.94 1.51 18.09
CA ALA A 83 11.38 1.30 19.47
C ALA A 83 12.81 1.81 19.69
N GLU A 84 13.72 1.54 18.76
CA GLU A 84 15.09 2.05 18.80
C GLU A 84 15.14 3.58 18.67
N ARG A 85 14.43 4.15 17.68
CA ARG A 85 14.41 5.60 17.45
C ARG A 85 13.93 6.38 18.66
N TYR A 86 12.94 5.85 19.37
CA TYR A 86 12.36 6.49 20.55
C TYR A 86 12.90 5.96 21.87
N GLN A 87 13.98 5.16 21.84
CA GLN A 87 14.66 4.62 23.02
C GLN A 87 13.70 3.88 23.98
N ILE A 88 12.76 3.13 23.42
CA ILE A 88 11.81 2.31 24.19
C ILE A 88 12.57 1.10 24.73
N ASP A 89 12.97 1.16 26.00
CA ASP A 89 13.64 0.06 26.69
C ASP A 89 12.62 -0.94 27.24
N CYS A 90 12.13 -1.80 26.36
CA CYS A 90 11.24 -2.89 26.73
C CYS A 90 11.75 -4.23 26.18
N PRO A 91 12.52 -5.00 26.99
CA PRO A 91 13.08 -6.27 26.55
C PRO A 91 12.02 -7.29 26.08
N SER A 92 10.84 -7.32 26.71
CA SER A 92 9.75 -8.23 26.34
C SER A 92 9.17 -7.92 24.95
N LEU A 93 8.92 -6.65 24.64
CA LEU A 93 8.50 -6.20 23.32
C LEU A 93 9.56 -6.54 22.26
N LEU A 94 10.82 -6.20 22.53
CA LEU A 94 11.92 -6.47 21.60
C LEU A 94 12.05 -7.97 21.31
N GLU A 95 11.96 -8.80 22.34
CA GLU A 95 12.01 -10.26 22.18
C GLU A 95 10.79 -10.77 21.42
N GLN A 96 9.59 -10.31 21.74
CA GLN A 96 8.37 -10.69 21.02
C GLN A 96 8.48 -10.34 19.52
N GLN A 97 8.92 -9.13 19.17
CA GLN A 97 9.06 -8.72 17.77
C GLN A 97 10.17 -9.51 17.05
N LYS A 98 11.29 -9.80 17.72
CA LYS A 98 12.33 -10.71 17.20
C LYS A 98 11.77 -12.10 16.94
N GLN A 99 10.93 -12.65 17.83
CA GLN A 99 10.28 -13.94 17.62
C GLN A 99 9.28 -13.93 16.46
N VAL A 100 8.47 -12.87 16.34
CA VAL A 100 7.56 -12.68 15.19
C VAL A 100 8.36 -12.63 13.89
N GLN A 101 9.45 -11.88 13.86
CA GLN A 101 10.34 -11.75 12.71
C GLN A 101 10.99 -13.10 12.35
N LYS A 102 11.57 -13.80 13.33
CA LYS A 102 12.20 -15.12 13.16
C LYS A 102 11.19 -16.17 12.67
N GLY A 103 10.01 -16.21 13.28
CA GLY A 103 8.94 -17.11 12.88
C GLY A 103 8.44 -16.83 11.46
N ALA A 104 8.27 -15.56 11.09
CA ALA A 104 7.88 -15.16 9.74
C ALA A 104 8.97 -15.44 8.70
N MET A 105 10.24 -15.23 9.06
CA MET A 105 11.39 -15.61 8.23
C MET A 105 11.42 -17.11 7.99
N GLY A 106 11.27 -17.94 9.04
CA GLY A 106 11.22 -19.39 8.89
C GLY A 106 10.03 -19.87 8.02
N ARG A 107 8.87 -19.19 8.07
CA ARG A 107 7.77 -19.44 7.12
C ARG A 107 8.15 -19.05 5.68
N LEU A 108 8.90 -17.97 5.50
CA LEU A 108 9.42 -17.53 4.20
C LEU A 108 10.59 -18.38 3.68
N GLU A 109 11.30 -19.12 4.53
CA GLU A 109 12.34 -20.05 4.08
C GLU A 109 11.76 -21.41 3.70
N ARG A 110 10.79 -21.93 4.46
CA ARG A 110 10.04 -23.14 4.09
C ARG A 110 9.26 -22.96 2.77
N SER A 111 8.91 -21.72 2.48
CA SER A 111 8.39 -21.24 1.20
C SER A 111 9.28 -21.49 -0.02
N LYS A 112 10.60 -21.48 0.18
CA LYS A 112 11.64 -21.10 -0.78
C LYS A 112 11.81 -22.14 -1.89
N LYS A 113 11.83 -23.43 -1.54
CA LYS A 113 12.07 -24.56 -2.46
C LYS A 113 10.88 -24.90 -3.36
N PHE A 114 9.64 -24.67 -2.91
CA PHE A 114 8.43 -25.08 -3.66
C PHE A 114 7.81 -23.96 -4.52
N ARG A 115 8.27 -22.69 -4.38
CA ARG A 115 7.52 -21.53 -4.89
C ARG A 115 8.11 -20.76 -6.07
N LEU A 116 9.42 -20.72 -6.33
CA LEU A 116 9.93 -19.90 -7.45
C LEU A 116 9.35 -20.35 -8.81
N LYS A 117 9.33 -21.66 -9.09
CA LYS A 117 8.70 -22.21 -10.30
C LYS A 117 7.20 -21.91 -10.35
N SER A 118 6.50 -22.06 -9.24
CA SER A 118 5.05 -21.80 -9.18
C SER A 118 4.68 -20.32 -9.23
N ILE A 119 5.58 -19.42 -8.83
CA ILE A 119 5.48 -17.96 -9.02
C ILE A 119 5.72 -17.65 -10.51
N SER A 120 6.76 -18.20 -11.15
CA SER A 120 6.95 -18.00 -12.60
C SER A 120 5.74 -18.47 -13.43
N THR A 121 5.18 -19.65 -13.11
CA THR A 121 3.95 -20.12 -13.76
C THR A 121 2.75 -19.21 -13.44
N ALA A 122 2.68 -18.61 -12.25
CA ALA A 122 1.63 -17.67 -11.90
C ALA A 122 1.67 -16.40 -12.77
N CYS A 123 2.84 -15.95 -13.23
CA CYS A 123 2.98 -14.85 -14.20
C CYS A 123 2.29 -15.19 -15.51
N LEU A 124 2.60 -16.36 -16.08
CA LEU A 124 2.00 -16.82 -17.34
C LEU A 124 0.47 -16.89 -17.25
N TYR A 125 -0.08 -17.35 -16.12
CA TYR A 125 -1.53 -17.32 -15.90
C TYR A 125 -2.08 -15.91 -15.71
N ALA A 126 -1.35 -15.03 -15.02
CA ALA A 126 -1.74 -13.64 -14.82
C ALA A 126 -1.83 -12.89 -16.17
N GLU A 127 -0.89 -13.14 -17.08
CA GLU A 127 -0.90 -12.58 -18.43
C GLU A 127 -2.12 -13.02 -19.25
N LYS A 128 -2.55 -14.28 -19.10
CA LYS A 128 -3.77 -14.78 -19.75
C LYS A 128 -5.03 -14.11 -19.20
N CYS A 129 -4.99 -13.57 -17.99
CA CYS A 129 -6.09 -12.82 -17.39
C CYS A 129 -6.11 -11.34 -17.81
N ILE A 130 -5.07 -10.83 -18.47
CA ILE A 130 -5.04 -9.45 -18.97
C ILE A 130 -6.07 -9.28 -20.07
N LYS A 131 -7.00 -8.35 -19.85
CA LYS A 131 -8.02 -7.95 -20.83
C LYS A 131 -7.74 -6.53 -21.28
N GLU A 132 -8.13 -6.21 -22.51
CA GLU A 132 -8.18 -4.80 -22.90
C GLU A 132 -9.29 -4.13 -22.13
N PHE A 133 -9.07 -2.89 -21.72
CA PHE A 133 -10.12 -2.08 -21.15
C PHE A 133 -10.24 -0.74 -21.87
N GLN A 134 -11.50 -0.34 -22.00
CA GLN A 134 -11.88 0.96 -22.50
C GLN A 134 -11.49 2.04 -21.50
N TRP A 135 -11.17 3.22 -22.01
CA TRP A 135 -10.74 4.34 -21.19
C TRP A 135 -11.82 4.79 -20.19
N ARG A 136 -13.10 4.73 -20.60
CA ARG A 136 -14.26 4.95 -19.73
C ARG A 136 -14.25 4.10 -18.45
N ARG A 137 -13.69 2.89 -18.49
CA ARG A 137 -13.55 2.04 -17.29
C ARG A 137 -12.50 2.57 -16.33
N VAL A 138 -11.41 3.13 -16.85
CA VAL A 138 -10.38 3.77 -16.04
C VAL A 138 -10.95 5.01 -15.36
N GLU A 139 -11.66 5.86 -16.11
CA GLU A 139 -12.33 7.05 -15.57
C GLU A 139 -13.32 6.66 -14.47
N LEU A 140 -14.17 5.65 -14.70
CA LEU A 140 -15.11 5.14 -13.71
C LEU A 140 -14.39 4.59 -12.46
N PHE A 141 -13.28 3.87 -12.65
CA PHE A 141 -12.48 3.36 -11.54
C PHE A 141 -11.95 4.50 -10.65
N TYR A 142 -11.41 5.57 -11.24
CA TYR A 142 -10.94 6.73 -10.47
C TYR A 142 -12.10 7.45 -9.79
N LYS A 143 -13.17 7.75 -10.53
CA LYS A 143 -14.36 8.44 -10.01
C LYS A 143 -14.93 7.72 -8.79
N THR A 144 -15.28 6.44 -8.94
CA THR A 144 -15.85 5.64 -7.83
C THR A 144 -14.88 5.46 -6.66
N SER A 145 -13.56 5.41 -6.92
CA SER A 145 -12.57 5.30 -5.86
C SER A 145 -12.40 6.59 -5.07
N ILE A 146 -12.43 7.74 -5.75
CA ILE A 146 -12.33 9.06 -5.15
C ILE A 146 -13.60 9.37 -4.36
N GLU A 147 -14.78 9.10 -4.93
CA GLU A 147 -16.08 9.23 -4.26
C GLU A 147 -16.15 8.38 -2.99
N TYR A 148 -15.66 7.14 -3.04
CA TYR A 148 -15.59 6.26 -1.86
C TYR A 148 -14.68 6.82 -0.75
N ILE A 149 -13.52 7.36 -1.10
CA ILE A 149 -12.64 8.00 -0.11
C ILE A 149 -13.31 9.27 0.44
N GLY A 150 -13.94 10.06 -0.43
CA GLY A 150 -14.70 11.25 -0.06
C GLY A 150 -15.85 10.95 0.89
N SER A 151 -16.59 9.85 0.68
CA SER A 151 -17.68 9.46 1.58
C SER A 151 -17.18 9.03 2.95
N ILE A 152 -16.00 8.41 3.03
CA ILE A 152 -15.36 8.11 4.31
C ILE A 152 -14.88 9.40 4.99
N ALA A 153 -14.26 10.30 4.22
CA ALA A 153 -13.76 11.58 4.70
C ALA A 153 -14.86 12.52 5.22
N ALA A 154 -16.08 12.41 4.68
CA ALA A 154 -17.25 13.16 5.12
C ALA A 154 -17.98 12.56 6.33
N SER A 155 -17.54 11.39 6.83
CA SER A 155 -18.15 10.76 7.99
C SER A 155 -17.88 11.57 9.26
N GLU A 156 -18.90 11.72 10.11
CA GLU A 156 -18.77 12.42 11.41
C GLU A 156 -17.72 11.79 12.33
N ALA A 157 -17.49 10.47 12.20
CA ALA A 157 -16.53 9.73 13.00
C ALA A 157 -15.60 8.89 12.11
N ILE A 158 -14.39 9.39 11.89
CA ILE A 158 -13.34 8.67 11.16
C ILE A 158 -12.56 7.77 12.13
N SER A 159 -12.67 6.46 11.94
CA SER A 159 -11.93 5.46 12.71
C SER A 159 -10.54 5.18 12.10
N GLU A 160 -9.67 4.50 12.85
CA GLU A 160 -8.40 3.99 12.32
C GLU A 160 -8.61 3.08 11.10
N LYS A 161 -9.64 2.23 11.13
CA LYS A 161 -9.99 1.36 10.01
C LYS A 161 -10.36 2.17 8.77
N HIS A 162 -11.12 3.25 8.95
CA HIS A 162 -11.47 4.18 7.87
C HIS A 162 -10.21 4.80 7.23
N LEU A 163 -9.28 5.30 8.05
CA LEU A 163 -8.00 5.84 7.55
C LEU A 163 -7.14 4.80 6.85
N HIS A 164 -7.10 3.57 7.37
CA HIS A 164 -6.41 2.45 6.73
C HIS A 164 -6.98 2.15 5.34
N ASP A 165 -8.30 2.07 5.23
CA ASP A 165 -8.99 1.80 3.96
C ASP A 165 -8.80 2.95 2.96
N CYS A 166 -8.89 4.20 3.40
CA CYS A 166 -8.54 5.38 2.60
C CYS A 166 -7.11 5.28 2.06
N ARG A 167 -6.12 5.07 2.94
CA ARG A 167 -4.70 4.97 2.53
C ARG A 167 -4.47 3.84 1.53
N LYS A 168 -5.12 2.69 1.72
CA LYS A 168 -5.04 1.56 0.79
C LYS A 168 -5.60 1.93 -0.58
N LYS A 169 -6.76 2.61 -0.62
CA LYS A 169 -7.40 3.03 -1.86
C LYS A 169 -6.58 4.10 -2.59
N VAL A 170 -6.05 5.10 -1.86
CA VAL A 170 -5.13 6.12 -2.40
C VAL A 170 -3.89 5.47 -3.02
N LYS A 171 -3.26 4.51 -2.33
CA LYS A 171 -2.12 3.76 -2.89
C LYS A 171 -2.49 2.99 -4.16
N THR A 172 -3.67 2.38 -4.22
CA THR A 172 -4.14 1.76 -5.46
C THR A 172 -4.25 2.79 -6.58
N LEU A 173 -4.87 3.95 -6.36
CA LEU A 173 -5.00 5.01 -7.38
C LEU A 173 -3.64 5.46 -7.91
N MET A 174 -2.65 5.61 -7.02
CA MET A 174 -1.28 5.93 -7.39
C MET A 174 -0.64 4.83 -8.23
N TYR A 175 -0.71 3.57 -7.81
CA TYR A 175 -0.14 2.46 -8.58
C TYR A 175 -0.84 2.23 -9.91
N VAL A 176 -2.15 2.49 -10.01
CA VAL A 176 -2.85 2.47 -11.29
C VAL A 176 -2.28 3.57 -12.19
N SER A 177 -2.00 4.77 -11.68
CA SER A 177 -1.44 5.85 -12.50
C SER A 177 -0.10 5.48 -13.13
N GLU A 178 0.72 4.69 -12.42
CA GLU A 178 2.00 4.15 -12.93
C GLU A 178 1.82 3.15 -14.09
N VAL A 179 0.67 2.47 -14.16
CA VAL A 179 0.31 1.57 -15.26
C VAL A 179 -0.12 2.35 -16.49
N LEU A 180 -0.67 3.56 -16.33
CA LEU A 180 -1.30 4.28 -17.42
C LEU A 180 -0.28 5.11 -18.23
N PRO A 181 -0.51 5.34 -19.54
CA PRO A 181 0.30 6.27 -20.31
C PRO A 181 0.25 7.68 -19.71
N LYS A 182 1.39 8.37 -19.61
CA LYS A 182 1.49 9.69 -18.94
C LYS A 182 0.50 10.72 -19.49
N GLN A 183 0.29 10.77 -20.81
CA GLN A 183 -0.69 11.71 -21.40
C GLN A 183 -2.13 11.41 -20.96
N ARG A 184 -2.44 10.13 -20.68
CA ARG A 184 -3.75 9.69 -20.24
C ARG A 184 -3.97 9.98 -18.75
N VAL A 185 -2.94 9.82 -17.91
CA VAL A 185 -2.99 10.26 -16.51
C VAL A 185 -3.29 11.76 -16.43
N LYS A 186 -2.62 12.57 -17.27
CA LYS A 186 -2.87 14.01 -17.33
C LYS A 186 -4.33 14.35 -17.66
N LYS A 187 -4.94 13.62 -18.61
CA LYS A 187 -6.36 13.77 -19.00
C LYS A 187 -7.38 13.26 -17.97
N LEU A 188 -6.95 12.49 -16.97
CA LEU A 188 -7.84 12.14 -15.86
C LEU A 188 -8.00 13.31 -14.89
N GLY A 189 -7.14 14.34 -15.01
CA GLY A 189 -7.08 15.44 -14.07
C GLY A 189 -6.77 15.00 -12.65
N VAL A 190 -6.20 13.81 -12.40
CA VAL A 190 -5.96 13.34 -11.03
C VAL A 190 -4.70 14.00 -10.46
N ASN A 191 -4.83 14.61 -9.30
CA ASN A 191 -3.74 15.26 -8.59
C ASN A 191 -2.90 14.23 -7.80
N ILE A 192 -1.90 13.63 -8.46
CA ILE A 192 -1.04 12.59 -7.87
C ILE A 192 -0.23 13.11 -6.67
N ASP A 193 0.22 14.37 -6.71
CA ASP A 193 1.00 14.97 -5.62
C ASP A 193 0.15 15.17 -4.36
N TYR A 194 -1.13 15.54 -4.54
CA TYR A 194 -2.09 15.57 -3.45
C TYR A 194 -2.38 14.17 -2.90
N LEU A 195 -2.58 13.16 -3.75
CA LEU A 195 -2.73 11.77 -3.30
C LEU A 195 -1.51 11.27 -2.51
N GLN A 196 -0.30 11.67 -2.93
CA GLN A 196 0.94 11.40 -2.19
C GLN A 196 0.92 12.06 -0.82
N SER A 197 0.54 13.34 -0.74
CA SER A 197 0.45 14.08 0.52
C SER A 197 -0.54 13.41 1.50
N VAL A 198 -1.69 12.93 0.99
CA VAL A 198 -2.67 12.20 1.81
C VAL A 198 -2.11 10.87 2.32
N GLN A 199 -1.46 10.06 1.49
CA GLN A 199 -0.95 8.76 1.94
C GLN A 199 0.23 8.86 2.91
N GLU A 200 1.04 9.92 2.77
CA GLU A 200 2.12 10.29 3.69
C GLU A 200 1.55 10.71 5.04
N ALA A 201 0.61 11.66 5.07
CA ALA A 201 0.00 12.12 6.32
C ALA A 201 -0.68 10.98 7.10
N ILE A 202 -1.43 10.10 6.42
CA ILE A 202 -2.02 8.92 7.09
C ILE A 202 -0.93 7.95 7.57
N GLY A 203 0.18 7.85 6.83
CA GLY A 203 1.34 7.05 7.23
C GLY A 203 2.01 7.58 8.50
N GLU A 204 2.32 8.87 8.54
CA GLU A 204 2.89 9.57 9.69
C GLU A 204 2.01 9.40 10.92
N TRP A 205 0.70 9.64 10.78
CA TRP A 205 -0.26 9.46 11.86
C TRP A 205 -0.24 8.03 12.41
N HIS A 206 -0.27 7.02 11.54
CA HIS A 206 -0.25 5.62 11.95
C HIS A 206 1.06 5.24 12.66
N ASP A 207 2.21 5.76 12.19
CA ASP A 207 3.50 5.48 12.81
C ASP A 207 3.59 6.11 14.22
N VAL A 208 3.09 7.34 14.40
CA VAL A 208 3.01 7.98 15.74
C VAL A 208 2.03 7.23 16.65
N GLN A 209 0.89 6.80 16.12
CA GLN A 209 -0.12 6.06 16.87
C GLN A 209 0.40 4.69 17.34
N MET A 210 1.17 3.98 16.50
CA MET A 210 1.82 2.74 16.93
C MET A 210 2.79 3.00 18.09
N VAL A 211 3.59 4.07 18.03
CA VAL A 211 4.54 4.40 19.11
C VAL A 211 3.80 4.72 20.40
N HIS A 212 2.73 5.51 20.32
CA HIS A 212 1.84 5.78 21.45
C HIS A 212 1.34 4.49 22.11
N GLN A 213 0.81 3.54 21.33
CA GLN A 213 0.33 2.26 21.85
C GLN A 213 1.43 1.44 22.53
N LEU A 214 2.65 1.42 21.95
CA LEU A 214 3.79 0.74 22.56
C LEU A 214 4.20 1.39 23.89
N LEU A 215 4.15 2.72 23.97
CA LEU A 215 4.48 3.44 25.19
C LEU A 215 3.40 3.30 26.27
N GLU A 216 2.12 3.26 25.90
CA GLU A 216 1.03 2.95 26.85
C GLU A 216 1.16 1.56 27.45
N GLU A 217 1.60 0.57 26.64
CA GLU A 217 1.70 -0.82 27.08
C GLU A 217 3.00 -1.10 27.86
N TYR A 218 4.10 -0.43 27.50
CA TYR A 218 5.44 -0.81 27.97
C TYR A 218 6.34 0.35 28.43
N GLY A 219 5.93 1.60 28.25
CA GLY A 219 6.79 2.78 28.39
C GLY A 219 6.44 3.69 29.56
N ASP A 220 7.05 4.88 29.55
CA ASP A 220 6.77 5.95 30.50
C ASP A 220 5.45 6.66 30.14
N ALA A 221 4.56 6.82 31.12
CA ALA A 221 3.24 7.39 30.93
C ALA A 221 3.26 8.86 30.46
N ASN A 222 4.27 9.65 30.85
CA ASN A 222 4.43 11.03 30.40
C ASN A 222 4.88 11.08 28.94
N VAL A 223 5.79 10.19 28.54
CA VAL A 223 6.22 10.06 27.14
C VAL A 223 5.06 9.56 26.29
N ALA A 224 4.29 8.58 26.77
CA ALA A 224 3.06 8.13 26.11
C ALA A 224 2.10 9.31 25.88
N LEU A 225 1.87 10.16 26.89
CA LEU A 225 1.01 11.33 26.76
C LEU A 225 1.49 12.31 25.68
N GLU A 226 2.80 12.55 25.55
CA GLU A 226 3.36 13.38 24.49
C GLU A 226 3.07 12.79 23.09
N PHE A 227 3.26 11.48 22.93
CA PHE A 227 2.96 10.79 21.68
C PHE A 227 1.48 10.79 21.34
N LYS A 228 0.60 10.75 22.35
CA LYS A 228 -0.84 10.93 22.15
C LYS A 228 -1.16 12.29 21.56
N ILE A 229 -0.59 13.36 22.13
CA ILE A 229 -0.78 14.73 21.63
C ILE A 229 -0.25 14.85 20.19
N ASN A 230 0.89 14.22 19.89
CA ASN A 230 1.46 14.20 18.55
C ASN A 230 0.59 13.40 17.56
N ALA A 231 0.01 12.28 17.99
CA ALA A 231 -0.92 11.49 17.20
C ALA A 231 -2.19 12.31 16.89
N ASP A 232 -2.74 13.02 17.87
CA ASP A 232 -3.90 13.90 17.69
C ASP A 232 -3.59 15.05 16.71
N ARG A 233 -2.38 15.63 16.78
CA ARG A 233 -1.93 16.67 15.84
C ARG A 233 -1.78 16.11 14.42
N ALA A 234 -1.18 14.93 14.27
CA ALA A 234 -1.06 14.26 12.98
C ALA A 234 -2.44 13.90 12.41
N LEU A 235 -3.39 13.48 13.26
CA LEU A 235 -4.76 13.21 12.86
C LEU A 235 -5.44 14.47 12.32
N ARG A 236 -5.30 15.62 13.00
CA ARG A 236 -5.84 16.89 12.49
C ARG A 236 -5.32 17.24 11.09
N LYS A 237 -4.01 17.08 10.86
CA LYS A 237 -3.40 17.26 9.52
C LYS A 237 -4.01 16.32 8.49
N VAL A 238 -4.26 15.05 8.84
CA VAL A 238 -4.96 14.09 7.97
C VAL A 238 -6.38 14.56 7.66
N LEU A 239 -7.15 14.97 8.67
CA LEU A 239 -8.52 15.44 8.50
C LEU A 239 -8.58 16.69 7.63
N ASP A 240 -7.67 17.64 7.81
CA ASP A 240 -7.57 18.84 6.98
C ASP A 240 -7.20 18.54 5.53
N LEU A 241 -6.37 17.52 5.30
CA LEU A 241 -6.10 17.03 3.95
C LEU A 241 -7.34 16.37 3.34
N LEU A 242 -8.10 15.59 4.11
CA LEU A 242 -9.30 14.89 3.64
C LEU A 242 -10.53 15.80 3.45
N LYS A 243 -10.53 17.02 4.00
CA LYS A 243 -11.56 18.03 3.69
C LYS A 243 -11.61 18.30 2.19
N SER A 244 -12.82 18.26 1.64
CA SER A 244 -13.07 18.38 0.19
C SER A 244 -12.20 17.42 -0.64
N PHE A 245 -12.01 16.18 -0.16
CA PHE A 245 -11.11 15.22 -0.80
C PHE A 245 -11.40 15.06 -2.28
N SER A 246 -12.66 14.89 -2.66
CA SER A 246 -13.06 14.67 -4.05
C SER A 246 -12.65 15.83 -4.97
N GLU A 247 -12.81 17.07 -4.51
CA GLU A 247 -12.45 18.27 -5.28
C GLU A 247 -10.94 18.38 -5.44
N ARG A 248 -10.17 18.13 -4.38
CA ARG A 248 -8.71 18.25 -4.38
C ARG A 248 -8.01 17.08 -5.07
N ALA A 249 -8.65 15.92 -5.10
CA ALA A 249 -8.17 14.74 -5.82
C ALA A 249 -8.17 14.94 -7.33
N TYR A 250 -8.98 15.89 -7.83
CA TYR A 250 -8.89 16.38 -9.19
C TYR A 250 -8.16 17.73 -9.22
N SER A 251 -7.31 17.95 -10.24
CA SER A 251 -6.67 19.24 -10.49
C SER A 251 -7.74 20.24 -10.93
N GLN A 252 -7.72 21.45 -10.34
CA GLN A 252 -8.67 22.53 -10.63
C GLN A 252 -8.78 22.92 -12.11
N ALA A 253 -7.84 22.50 -12.95
CA ALA A 253 -7.85 22.74 -14.39
C ALA A 253 -8.91 21.92 -15.19
N GLU A 254 -9.49 20.85 -14.63
CA GLU A 254 -10.42 19.96 -15.36
C GLU A 254 -11.74 19.66 -14.62
N SER A 255 -11.95 20.17 -13.40
CA SER A 255 -13.18 19.96 -12.61
C SER A 255 -14.45 20.48 -13.31
N ALA A 256 -14.33 21.37 -14.29
CA ALA A 256 -15.45 21.90 -15.07
C ALA A 256 -16.01 20.91 -16.13
N LEU A 257 -15.31 19.83 -16.45
CA LEU A 257 -15.70 18.89 -17.53
C LEU A 257 -16.18 17.51 -17.04
N ILE A 258 -15.95 17.16 -15.77
CA ILE A 258 -16.27 15.82 -15.23
C ILE A 258 -17.57 15.85 -14.39
N LEU A 259 -18.03 17.05 -14.01
CA LEU A 259 -19.27 17.26 -13.25
C LEU A 259 -20.46 17.72 -14.12
N SER A 260 -20.28 17.85 -15.43
CA SER A 260 -21.33 18.06 -16.45
C SER A 260 -21.66 16.76 -17.17
#